data_AF-A0A1G2IAD8-F1
#
_entry.id   AF-A0A1G2IAD8-F1
#
_cell.length_a   1.000
_cell.length_b   1.000
_cell.length_c   1.000
_cell.angle_alpha   90.00
_cell.angle_beta   90.00
_cell.angle_gamma   90.00
#
_symmetry.space_group_name_H-M   'P 1'
#
loop_
_entity.id
_entity.type
_entity.pdbx_description
1 polymer ?
#
loop_
_entity_poly.entity_id
_entity_poly.type
_entity_poly.pdbx_seq_one_letter_code
_entity_poly.pdbx_strand_id
1 'polypeptide(L)'
;MENFNNLYHFIDIAKANRKYPDNTANNLKSALKIFEKELNADESKSINMIESSIEEIFRDVAIANKDKSILSLNTYKARLLKVINDYKKYGADPAKIQKWMPRLRQNLSEQKKKSTPLLIKKDKTDKENINLSNSIYSPVESVHKIEIVLESGAKAALSIPRGLKKTDAETIKAVINSLTAI
;
A
#
# COMPACT_ATOMS: atom_id res chain seq x y z
N MET A 1 11.72 -24.10 -21.24
CA MET A 1 11.68 -22.65 -21.51
C MET A 1 11.02 -21.95 -20.34
N GLU A 2 11.61 -20.86 -19.87
CA GLU A 2 11.06 -20.00 -18.80
C GLU A 2 10.01 -19.05 -19.39
N ASN A 3 8.78 -19.54 -19.59
CA ASN A 3 7.67 -18.75 -20.13
C ASN A 3 6.88 -18.03 -19.03
N PHE A 4 6.03 -17.09 -19.40
CA PHE A 4 5.23 -16.33 -18.44
C PHE A 4 4.31 -17.23 -17.59
N ASN A 5 3.72 -18.27 -18.18
CA ASN A 5 2.84 -19.21 -17.48
C ASN A 5 3.53 -19.95 -16.33
N ASN A 6 4.84 -20.14 -16.40
CA ASN A 6 5.60 -20.73 -15.29
C ASN A 6 5.49 -19.88 -14.01
N LEU A 7 5.26 -18.57 -14.11
CA LEU A 7 5.06 -17.71 -12.93
C LEU A 7 3.76 -18.06 -12.19
N TYR A 8 2.68 -18.38 -12.91
CA TYR A 8 1.44 -18.84 -12.29
C TYR A 8 1.63 -20.18 -11.57
N HIS A 9 2.23 -21.15 -12.26
CA HIS A 9 2.54 -22.45 -11.66
C HIS A 9 3.46 -22.31 -10.44
N PHE A 10 4.46 -21.45 -10.50
CA PHE A 10 5.34 -21.17 -9.38
C PHE A 10 4.58 -20.61 -8.18
N ILE A 11 3.65 -19.67 -8.38
CA ILE A 11 2.81 -19.15 -7.29
C ILE A 11 1.99 -20.27 -6.66
N ASP A 12 1.44 -21.19 -7.45
CA ASP A 12 0.66 -22.33 -6.94
C ASP A 12 1.52 -23.30 -6.13
N ILE A 13 2.71 -23.64 -6.61
CA ILE A 13 3.65 -24.48 -5.87
C ILE A 13 4.09 -23.78 -4.59
N ALA A 14 4.41 -22.48 -4.65
CA ALA A 14 4.80 -21.69 -3.48
C ALA A 14 3.67 -21.62 -2.44
N LYS A 15 2.41 -21.50 -2.90
CA LYS A 15 1.22 -21.54 -2.05
C LYS A 15 1.05 -22.92 -1.39
N ALA A 16 1.12 -24.00 -2.17
CA ALA A 16 1.00 -25.37 -1.66
C ALA A 16 2.09 -25.70 -0.62
N ASN A 17 3.29 -25.18 -0.80
CA ASN A 17 4.42 -25.33 0.13
C ASN A 17 4.41 -24.32 1.29
N ARG A 18 3.29 -23.60 1.52
CA ARG A 18 3.12 -22.58 2.56
C ARG A 18 4.17 -21.46 2.53
N LYS A 19 4.79 -21.22 1.38
CA LYS A 19 5.76 -20.13 1.17
C LYS A 19 5.06 -18.80 0.93
N TYR A 20 3.88 -18.84 0.31
CA TYR A 20 2.97 -17.71 0.19
C TYR A 20 1.65 -17.95 0.93
N PRO A 21 1.20 -17.00 1.77
CA PRO A 21 -0.18 -16.98 2.26
C PRO A 21 -1.18 -16.81 1.12
N ASP A 22 -2.43 -17.27 1.30
CA ASP A 22 -3.51 -17.19 0.31
C ASP A 22 -3.67 -15.79 -0.29
N ASN A 23 -3.78 -14.77 0.57
CA ASN A 23 -3.94 -13.39 0.13
C ASN A 23 -2.74 -12.91 -0.70
N THR A 24 -1.52 -13.34 -0.35
CA THR A 24 -0.34 -12.98 -1.13
C THR A 24 -0.38 -13.66 -2.50
N ALA A 25 -0.63 -14.96 -2.55
CA ALA A 25 -0.72 -15.69 -3.81
C ALA A 25 -1.77 -15.09 -4.75
N ASN A 26 -2.96 -14.77 -4.23
CA ASN A 26 -4.03 -14.13 -5.01
C ASN A 26 -3.62 -12.75 -5.54
N ASN A 27 -3.01 -11.90 -4.71
CA ASN A 27 -2.53 -10.58 -5.13
C ASN A 27 -1.44 -10.65 -6.20
N LEU A 28 -0.56 -11.65 -6.12
CA LEU A 28 0.48 -11.89 -7.11
C LEU A 28 -0.13 -12.37 -8.44
N LYS A 29 -1.08 -13.30 -8.41
CA LYS A 29 -1.82 -13.73 -9.61
C LYS A 29 -2.60 -12.59 -10.25
N SER A 30 -3.25 -11.75 -9.47
CA SER A 30 -3.93 -10.55 -10.00
C SER A 30 -2.96 -9.60 -10.68
N ALA A 31 -1.73 -9.48 -10.19
CA ALA A 31 -0.69 -8.70 -10.85
C ALA A 31 -0.30 -9.33 -12.19
N LEU A 32 -0.04 -10.64 -12.22
CA LEU A 32 0.29 -11.35 -13.46
C LEU A 32 -0.80 -11.13 -14.52
N LYS A 33 -2.08 -11.27 -14.14
CA LYS A 33 -3.22 -11.13 -15.05
C LYS A 33 -3.36 -9.75 -15.69
N ILE A 34 -2.93 -8.70 -15.00
CA ILE A 34 -2.95 -7.34 -15.55
C ILE A 34 -1.86 -7.18 -16.62
N PHE A 35 -0.66 -7.67 -16.34
CA PHE A 35 0.47 -7.54 -17.26
C PHE A 35 0.38 -8.50 -18.44
N GLU A 36 -0.14 -9.71 -18.25
CA GLU A 36 -0.31 -10.74 -19.28
C GLU A 36 -1.04 -10.25 -20.52
N LYS A 37 -2.01 -9.35 -20.35
CA LYS A 37 -2.82 -8.79 -21.44
C LYS A 37 -2.03 -7.90 -22.39
N GLU A 38 -0.96 -7.29 -21.89
CA GLU A 38 -0.16 -6.32 -22.62
C GLU A 38 1.20 -6.90 -23.05
N LEU A 39 1.45 -8.20 -22.80
CA LEU A 39 2.67 -8.86 -23.26
C LEU A 39 2.58 -9.15 -24.77
N ASN A 40 3.67 -8.86 -25.47
CA ASN A 40 3.81 -9.31 -26.85
C ASN A 40 4.16 -10.82 -26.92
N ALA A 41 4.19 -11.36 -28.14
CA ALA A 41 4.42 -12.79 -28.37
C ALA A 41 5.81 -13.28 -27.93
N ASP A 42 6.80 -12.39 -27.89
CA ASP A 42 8.18 -12.73 -27.52
C ASP A 42 8.42 -12.60 -26.02
N GLU A 43 7.86 -11.56 -25.40
CA GLU A 43 7.84 -11.37 -23.95
C GLU A 43 7.12 -12.53 -23.25
N SER A 44 6.00 -12.98 -23.80
CA SER A 44 5.22 -14.11 -23.26
C SER A 44 6.03 -15.41 -23.17
N LYS A 45 7.05 -15.57 -24.03
CA LYS A 45 7.89 -16.77 -24.11
C LYS A 45 9.12 -16.71 -23.19
N SER A 46 9.46 -15.53 -22.67
CA SER A 46 10.70 -15.33 -21.92
C SER A 46 10.54 -14.37 -20.74
N ILE A 47 10.64 -14.92 -19.53
CA ILE A 47 10.65 -14.14 -18.29
C ILE A 47 11.78 -13.09 -18.28
N ASN A 48 12.92 -13.37 -18.92
CA ASN A 48 14.02 -12.41 -19.02
C ASN A 48 13.66 -11.20 -19.88
N MET A 49 12.93 -11.41 -20.98
CA MET A 49 12.48 -10.31 -21.84
C MET A 49 11.48 -9.40 -21.12
N ILE A 50 10.59 -10.00 -20.30
CA ILE A 50 9.64 -9.24 -19.48
C ILE A 50 10.39 -8.33 -18.49
N GLU A 51 11.46 -8.81 -17.88
CA GLU A 51 12.25 -8.00 -16.94
C GLU A 51 12.99 -6.87 -17.66
N SER A 52 13.56 -7.12 -18.85
CA SER A 52 14.25 -6.07 -19.62
C SER A 52 13.30 -5.01 -20.18
N SER A 53 12.08 -5.40 -20.55
CA SER A 53 11.08 -4.52 -21.16
C SER A 53 10.04 -4.00 -20.16
N ILE A 54 10.27 -4.16 -18.85
CA ILE A 54 9.24 -3.92 -17.83
C ILE A 54 8.69 -2.49 -17.83
N GLU A 55 9.49 -1.49 -18.20
CA GLU A 55 9.04 -0.09 -18.27
C GLU A 55 8.10 0.16 -19.45
N GLU A 56 8.36 -0.48 -20.58
CA GLU A 56 7.50 -0.41 -21.77
C GLU A 56 6.18 -1.12 -21.53
N ILE A 57 6.23 -2.36 -21.03
CA ILE A 57 5.04 -3.11 -20.64
C ILE A 57 4.22 -2.33 -19.60
N PHE A 58 4.89 -1.69 -18.63
CA PHE A 58 4.19 -0.89 -17.62
C PHE A 58 3.48 0.33 -18.21
N ARG A 59 4.07 0.98 -19.22
CA ARG A 59 3.45 2.07 -19.94
C ARG A 59 2.18 1.60 -20.65
N ASP A 60 2.23 0.46 -21.32
CA ASP A 60 1.08 -0.11 -22.03
C ASP A 60 -0.03 -0.51 -21.04
N VAL A 61 0.34 -1.14 -19.92
CA VAL A 61 -0.58 -1.43 -18.81
C VAL A 61 -1.25 -0.16 -18.28
N ALA A 62 -0.51 0.94 -18.12
CA ALA A 62 -1.07 2.21 -17.65
C ALA A 62 -2.02 2.85 -18.67
N ILE A 63 -1.75 2.71 -19.97
CA ILE A 63 -2.64 3.17 -21.03
C ILE A 63 -3.92 2.33 -21.09
N ALA A 64 -3.81 1.01 -20.89
CA ALA A 64 -4.94 0.08 -20.93
C ALA A 64 -5.83 0.14 -19.67
N ASN A 65 -5.29 0.52 -18.51
CA ASN A 65 -5.98 0.51 -17.21
C ASN A 65 -6.17 1.93 -16.63
N LYS A 66 -6.78 2.83 -17.41
CA LYS A 66 -7.03 4.23 -17.03
C LYS A 66 -7.94 4.39 -15.81
N ASP A 67 -8.72 3.35 -15.47
CA ASP A 67 -9.57 3.29 -14.28
C ASP A 67 -8.76 3.16 -12.98
N LYS A 68 -7.49 2.76 -13.06
CA LYS A 68 -6.63 2.52 -11.89
C LYS A 68 -5.68 3.67 -11.65
N SER A 69 -5.49 4.00 -10.37
CA SER A 69 -4.46 4.97 -9.99
C SER A 69 -3.06 4.46 -10.35
N ILE A 70 -2.16 5.37 -10.72
CA ILE A 70 -0.76 5.05 -11.00
C ILE A 70 -0.05 4.39 -9.80
N LEU A 71 -0.47 4.73 -8.58
CA LEU A 71 0.04 4.12 -7.36
C LEU A 71 -0.36 2.64 -7.24
N SER A 72 -1.60 2.32 -7.61
CA SER A 72 -2.08 0.94 -7.68
C SER A 72 -1.33 0.15 -8.76
N LEU A 73 -1.10 0.74 -9.93
CA LEU A 73 -0.34 0.10 -11.01
C LEU A 73 1.11 -0.16 -10.62
N ASN A 74 1.78 0.79 -9.97
CA ASN A 74 3.13 0.58 -9.43
C ASN A 74 3.16 -0.56 -8.40
N THR A 75 2.09 -0.73 -7.62
CA THR A 75 1.96 -1.87 -6.71
C THR A 75 1.89 -3.20 -7.46
N TYR A 76 1.17 -3.26 -8.59
CA TYR A 76 1.14 -4.44 -9.45
C TYR A 76 2.50 -4.71 -10.10
N LYS A 77 3.19 -3.67 -10.60
CA LYS A 77 4.56 -3.78 -11.12
C LYS A 77 5.53 -4.37 -10.10
N ALA A 78 5.52 -3.84 -8.87
CA ALA A 78 6.36 -4.35 -7.79
C ALA A 78 6.07 -5.82 -7.45
N ARG A 79 4.80 -6.24 -7.54
CA ARG A 79 4.39 -7.64 -7.33
C ARG A 79 4.86 -8.55 -8.45
N LEU A 80 4.75 -8.13 -9.72
CA LEU A 80 5.28 -8.88 -10.86
C LEU A 80 6.80 -9.09 -10.72
N LEU A 81 7.55 -8.01 -10.50
CA LEU A 81 9.01 -8.08 -10.31
C LEU A 81 9.40 -8.98 -9.13
N LYS A 82 8.63 -8.93 -8.04
CA LYS A 82 8.84 -9.83 -6.90
C LYS A 82 8.70 -11.30 -7.33
N VAL A 83 7.64 -11.64 -8.06
CA VAL A 83 7.40 -13.02 -8.52
C VAL A 83 8.50 -13.48 -9.46
N ILE A 84 8.92 -12.64 -10.40
CA ILE A 84 10.04 -12.95 -11.31
C ILE A 84 11.32 -13.25 -10.52
N ASN A 85 11.66 -12.40 -9.56
CA ASN A 85 12.86 -12.59 -8.72
C ASN A 85 12.76 -13.84 -7.84
N ASP A 86 11.60 -14.10 -7.23
CA ASP A 86 11.38 -15.30 -6.43
C ASP A 86 11.43 -16.57 -7.31
N TYR A 87 10.87 -16.53 -8.52
CA TYR A 87 10.94 -17.62 -9.50
C TYR A 87 12.38 -17.93 -9.92
N LYS A 88 13.16 -16.91 -10.27
CA LYS A 88 14.59 -17.08 -10.63
C LYS A 88 15.40 -17.70 -9.49
N LYS A 89 15.05 -17.38 -8.24
CA LYS A 89 15.74 -17.90 -7.05
C LYS A 89 15.30 -19.30 -6.64
N TYR A 90 14.01 -19.58 -6.71
CA TYR A 90 13.40 -20.75 -6.05
C TYR A 90 12.50 -21.60 -6.95
N GLY A 91 12.07 -21.07 -8.09
CA GLY A 91 11.14 -21.72 -9.01
C GLY A 91 11.80 -22.41 -10.21
N ALA A 92 12.99 -21.96 -10.63
CA ALA A 92 13.77 -22.62 -11.67
C ALA A 92 14.31 -24.00 -11.25
N ASP A 93 14.49 -24.23 -9.95
CA ASP A 93 14.94 -25.50 -9.38
C ASP A 93 13.99 -25.94 -8.25
N PRO A 94 13.25 -27.06 -8.42
CA PRO A 94 12.33 -27.57 -7.41
C PRO A 94 12.95 -27.82 -6.04
N ALA A 95 14.25 -28.16 -5.97
CA ALA A 95 14.92 -28.42 -4.69
C ALA A 95 15.10 -27.14 -3.84
N LYS A 96 15.16 -25.97 -4.49
CA LYS A 96 15.37 -24.68 -3.80
C LYS A 96 14.11 -24.19 -3.10
N ILE A 97 12.93 -24.58 -3.56
CA ILE A 97 11.68 -24.14 -2.93
C ILE A 97 11.52 -24.70 -1.52
N GLN A 98 12.02 -25.90 -1.26
CA GLN A 98 11.96 -26.51 0.07
C GLN A 98 12.79 -25.71 1.08
N LYS A 99 13.99 -25.29 0.67
CA LYS A 99 14.93 -24.48 1.45
C LYS A 99 14.54 -23.01 1.56
N TRP A 100 13.53 -22.56 0.80
CA TRP A 100 13.05 -21.19 0.88
C TRP A 100 12.41 -20.93 2.25
N MET A 101 13.01 -20.06 3.04
CA MET A 101 12.38 -19.51 4.24
C MET A 101 11.89 -18.10 3.91
N PRO A 102 10.59 -17.91 3.60
CA PRO A 102 10.05 -16.59 3.38
C PRO A 102 10.30 -15.78 4.65
N ARG A 103 10.83 -14.56 4.50
CA ARG A 103 10.87 -13.64 5.64
C ARG A 103 9.43 -13.32 6.01
N LEU A 104 8.89 -14.01 7.01
CA LEU A 104 7.69 -13.54 7.69
C LEU A 104 8.02 -12.11 8.12
N ARG A 105 7.10 -11.18 7.86
CA ARG A 105 7.12 -9.89 8.56
C ARG A 105 6.79 -10.20 10.03
N GLN A 106 7.76 -10.76 10.75
CA GLN A 106 7.81 -10.59 12.19
C GLN A 106 7.79 -9.08 12.41
N ASN A 107 6.90 -8.67 13.31
CA ASN A 107 6.60 -7.31 13.70
C ASN A 107 7.79 -6.35 13.46
N LEU A 108 7.52 -5.26 12.75
CA LEU A 108 8.48 -4.23 12.33
C LEU A 108 9.16 -3.46 13.49
N SER A 109 9.24 -4.04 14.69
CA SER A 109 9.92 -3.45 15.84
C SER A 109 11.42 -3.73 15.89
N GLU A 110 11.97 -4.75 15.20
CA GLU A 110 13.38 -5.14 15.44
C GLU A 110 14.32 -5.20 14.23
N GLN A 111 13.82 -5.13 12.98
CA GLN A 111 14.72 -5.13 11.83
C GLN A 111 14.89 -3.72 11.26
N LYS A 112 15.79 -2.96 11.91
CA LYS A 112 16.49 -1.83 11.31
C LYS A 112 16.96 -2.24 9.90
N LYS A 113 16.31 -1.65 8.90
CA LYS A 113 16.65 -1.79 7.49
C LYS A 113 18.11 -1.40 7.29
N LYS A 114 18.95 -2.34 6.87
CA LYS A 114 20.13 -2.03 6.05
C LYS A 114 19.62 -1.62 4.68
N SER A 115 19.16 -0.38 4.57
CA SER A 115 18.87 0.26 3.29
C SER A 115 20.19 0.58 2.61
N THR A 116 20.30 0.23 1.33
CA THR A 116 21.46 0.51 0.47
C THR A 116 21.76 2.02 0.43
N PRO A 117 23.03 2.48 0.50
CA PRO A 117 23.35 3.90 0.71
C PRO A 117 23.14 4.84 -0.49
N LEU A 118 22.73 4.33 -1.65
CA LEU A 118 22.88 5.04 -2.94
C LEU A 118 21.66 5.87 -3.40
N LEU A 119 20.55 5.89 -2.65
CA LEU A 119 19.36 6.68 -3.03
C LEU A 119 19.12 7.93 -2.17
N ILE A 120 20.11 8.39 -1.39
CA ILE A 120 19.93 9.52 -0.44
C ILE A 120 20.40 10.88 -1.00
N LYS A 121 20.95 10.96 -2.23
CA LYS A 121 21.70 12.15 -2.68
C LYS A 121 21.11 13.00 -3.81
N LYS A 122 19.80 13.00 -4.08
CA LYS A 122 19.26 13.93 -5.10
C LYS A 122 18.06 14.82 -4.75
N ASP A 123 17.58 14.84 -3.51
CA ASP A 123 16.49 15.77 -3.09
C ASP A 123 16.90 16.68 -1.92
N LYS A 124 18.17 17.14 -1.88
CA LYS A 124 18.70 17.92 -0.74
C LYS A 124 18.85 19.43 -0.94
N THR A 125 18.46 20.01 -2.06
CA THR A 125 18.70 21.46 -2.29
C THR A 125 17.49 22.38 -2.12
N ASP A 126 16.26 21.88 -1.92
CA ASP A 126 15.08 22.76 -1.78
C ASP A 126 14.41 22.74 -0.40
N LYS A 127 15.05 22.17 0.63
CA LYS A 127 14.47 22.07 1.99
C LYS A 127 15.16 22.89 3.08
N GLU A 128 16.13 23.75 2.74
CA GLU A 128 16.91 24.48 3.75
C GLU A 128 16.20 25.71 4.35
N ASN A 129 14.94 26.01 3.98
CA ASN A 129 14.18 27.12 4.58
C ASN A 129 12.88 26.73 5.28
N ILE A 130 12.66 25.44 5.60
CA ILE A 130 11.51 25.05 6.42
C ILE A 130 12.01 24.68 7.81
N ASN A 131 11.91 25.62 8.74
CA ASN A 131 11.97 25.35 10.19
C ASN A 131 10.83 24.38 10.54
N LEU A 132 11.10 23.07 10.44
CA LEU A 132 10.23 22.01 10.93
C LEU A 132 10.29 22.07 12.46
N SER A 133 9.30 22.74 13.04
CA SER A 133 9.00 22.71 14.47
C SER A 133 8.97 21.27 14.98
N ASN A 134 9.57 21.06 16.15
CA ASN A 134 9.59 19.79 16.89
C ASN A 134 8.25 19.05 16.79
N SER A 135 8.31 17.75 16.49
CA SER A 135 7.17 16.86 16.40
C SER A 135 6.26 16.98 17.62
N ILE A 136 5.06 17.54 17.42
CA ILE A 136 4.00 17.43 18.42
C ILE A 136 3.46 16.01 18.27
N TYR A 137 3.74 15.19 19.28
CA TYR A 137 3.05 13.93 19.52
C TYR A 137 1.59 14.29 19.86
N SER A 138 0.73 14.48 18.86
CA SER A 138 -0.71 14.66 19.10
C SER A 138 -1.32 13.28 19.31
N PRO A 139 -1.69 12.88 20.55
CA PRO A 139 -2.52 11.71 20.74
C PRO A 139 -3.81 11.88 19.93
N VAL A 140 -4.29 10.81 19.29
CA VAL A 140 -5.59 10.81 18.63
C VAL A 140 -6.63 11.02 19.73
N GLU A 141 -7.16 12.24 19.85
CA GLU A 141 -8.11 12.58 20.91
C GLU A 141 -9.40 11.76 20.71
N SER A 142 -9.80 11.01 21.74
CA SER A 142 -11.03 10.20 21.74
C SER A 142 -12.26 11.09 21.94
N VAL A 143 -12.61 11.86 20.92
CA VAL A 143 -13.70 12.83 20.92
C VAL A 143 -14.79 12.42 19.93
N HIS A 144 -16.05 12.53 20.32
CA HIS A 144 -17.21 12.40 19.45
C HIS A 144 -17.49 13.75 18.78
N LYS A 145 -17.59 13.75 17.45
CA LYS A 145 -17.96 14.95 16.68
C LYS A 145 -19.40 14.82 16.21
N ILE A 146 -20.22 15.81 16.52
CA ILE A 146 -21.60 15.95 16.04
C ILE A 146 -21.64 17.17 15.13
N GLU A 147 -22.07 16.99 13.88
CA GLU A 147 -22.27 18.08 12.93
C GLU A 147 -23.76 18.24 12.66
N ILE A 148 -24.25 19.47 12.77
CA ILE A 148 -25.66 19.82 12.61
C ILE A 148 -25.76 20.93 11.57
N VAL A 149 -26.65 20.78 10.61
CA VAL A 149 -26.97 21.84 9.64
C VAL A 149 -28.11 22.68 10.21
N LEU A 150 -27.89 23.99 10.31
CA LEU A 150 -28.87 24.95 10.79
C LEU A 150 -29.76 25.43 9.63
N GLU A 151 -30.93 25.97 9.96
CA GLU A 151 -31.93 26.43 8.98
C GLU A 151 -31.39 27.52 8.03
N SER A 152 -30.44 28.34 8.48
CA SER A 152 -29.73 29.32 7.66
C SER A 152 -28.76 28.72 6.63
N GLY A 153 -28.66 27.39 6.56
CA GLY A 153 -27.68 26.67 5.73
C GLY A 153 -26.27 26.62 6.35
N ALA A 154 -26.06 27.26 7.50
CA ALA A 154 -24.81 27.21 8.25
C ALA A 154 -24.61 25.84 8.91
N LYS A 155 -23.34 25.46 9.14
CA LYS A 155 -22.98 24.22 9.83
C LYS A 155 -22.49 24.53 11.25
N ALA A 156 -23.09 23.89 12.24
CA ALA A 156 -22.60 23.86 13.61
C ALA A 156 -21.90 22.53 13.86
N ALA A 157 -20.74 22.55 14.54
CA ALA A 157 -20.02 21.35 14.93
C ALA A 157 -19.75 21.39 16.44
N LEU A 158 -20.07 20.29 17.12
CA LEU A 158 -19.82 20.10 18.54
C LEU A 158 -18.88 18.92 18.73
N SER A 159 -17.78 19.13 19.44
CA SER A 159 -16.80 18.09 19.77
C SER A 159 -16.90 17.76 21.26
N ILE A 160 -17.27 16.51 21.58
CA ILE A 160 -17.62 16.06 22.93
C ILE A 160 -16.70 14.92 23.37
N PRO A 161 -16.09 14.98 24.57
CA PRO A 161 -15.27 13.87 25.06
C PRO A 161 -16.11 12.61 25.36
N ARG A 162 -15.49 11.43 25.29
CA ARG A 162 -16.15 10.13 25.50
C ARG A 162 -16.78 9.92 26.89
N GLY A 163 -16.48 10.78 27.86
CA GLY A 163 -16.91 10.67 29.26
C GLY A 163 -17.67 11.89 29.79
N LEU A 164 -18.63 12.41 29.03
CA LEU A 164 -19.43 13.57 29.42
C LEU A 164 -20.29 13.26 30.67
N LYS A 165 -20.17 14.08 31.73
CA LYS A 165 -21.04 13.97 32.92
C LYS A 165 -22.30 14.83 32.75
N LYS A 166 -23.32 14.56 33.57
CA LYS A 166 -24.59 15.30 33.55
C LYS A 166 -24.39 16.81 33.82
N THR A 167 -23.49 17.17 34.73
CA THR A 167 -23.13 18.57 35.04
C THR A 167 -22.50 19.29 33.85
N ASP A 168 -21.69 18.57 33.06
CA ASP A 168 -21.03 19.14 31.88
C ASP A 168 -22.07 19.39 30.77
N ALA A 169 -23.02 18.46 30.60
CA ALA A 169 -24.13 18.62 29.68
C ALA A 169 -25.05 19.80 30.06
N GLU A 170 -25.34 19.98 31.35
CA GLU A 170 -26.11 21.11 31.86
C GLU A 170 -25.40 22.44 31.59
N THR A 171 -24.06 22.47 31.72
CA THR A 171 -23.24 23.65 31.42
C THR A 171 -23.27 23.98 29.93
N ILE A 172 -23.09 22.99 29.05
CA ILE A 172 -23.18 23.19 27.58
C ILE A 172 -24.56 23.73 27.21
N LYS A 173 -25.62 23.19 27.81
CA LYS A 173 -26.99 23.67 27.59
C LYS A 173 -27.17 25.12 28.05
N ALA A 174 -26.63 25.48 29.22
CA ALA A 174 -26.70 26.85 29.74
C ALA A 174 -25.99 27.86 28.81
N VAL A 175 -24.82 27.49 28.28
CA VAL A 175 -24.07 28.32 27.32
C VAL A 175 -24.83 28.51 26.02
N ILE A 176 -25.40 27.44 25.46
CA ILE A 176 -26.23 27.57 24.25
C ILE A 176 -27.43 28.47 24.53
N ASN A 177 -28.11 28.26 25.66
CA ASN A 177 -29.27 29.06 26.04
C ASN A 177 -28.93 30.55 26.22
N SER A 178 -27.74 30.89 26.74
CA SER A 178 -27.35 32.29 26.90
C SER A 178 -27.03 32.98 25.57
N LEU A 179 -26.66 32.20 24.55
CA LEU A 179 -26.41 32.70 23.19
C LEU A 179 -27.71 32.84 22.37
N THR A 180 -28.78 32.16 22.79
CA THR A 180 -30.10 32.22 22.15
C THR A 180 -31.10 33.07 22.93
N ALA A 181 -30.68 33.74 24.00
CA ALA A 181 -31.54 34.62 24.78
C ALA A 181 -31.84 35.91 23.98
N ILE A 182 -32.93 35.85 23.21
CA ILE A 182 -33.72 36.98 22.75
C ILE A 182 -35.06 36.91 23.49
#